data_AF-A0AAD1RJJ3-F1
#
_entry.id   AF-A0AAD1RJJ3-F1
#
_cell.length_a   1.000
_cell.length_b   1.000
_cell.length_c   1.000
_cell.angle_alpha   90.00
_cell.angle_beta   90.00
_cell.angle_gamma   90.00
#
_symmetry.space_group_name_H-M   'P 1'
#
loop_
_entity.id
_entity.type
_entity.pdbx_description
1 polymer ?
#
loop_
_entity_poly.entity_id
_entity_poly.type
_entity_poly.pdbx_seq_one_letter_code
_entity_poly.pdbx_strand_id
1 'polypeptide(L)'
;MYNLPDDWSAPRKSSIFTLGDIFHIEASVDTTNHVPMMIFVDCCVATLSPDATSSPRYEIIAQNGCLLDGKQEDSSSAFRSPKPTPDRLQFTIDAFRFVGSDNSMIYITCNLRAVAESQVPDPMNKACSFSKSTNLWTALEGNSAICSCCETGNCATTGSSRIFNPRYPGQRGVGKREAPSGPLSDQEHKWATLGPLLVIGAEQSQALAVTQESTNVELWVLVTLGILSVAVIVVGALVAFIMK
;
A
#
# COMPACT_ATOMS: atom_id res chain seq x y z
N MET A 1 0.92 2.07 -7.76
CA MET A 1 0.94 1.38 -6.45
C MET A 1 -0.49 1.04 -6.10
N TYR A 2 -0.77 -0.22 -5.83
CA TYR A 2 -2.12 -0.74 -5.63
C TYR A 2 -2.13 -1.77 -4.50
N ASN A 3 -3.28 -1.94 -3.85
CA ASN A 3 -3.52 -3.06 -2.96
C ASN A 3 -4.26 -4.18 -3.71
N LEU A 4 -3.81 -5.41 -3.51
CA LEU A 4 -4.24 -6.62 -4.20
C LEU A 4 -4.95 -7.59 -3.23
N PRO A 5 -5.73 -8.55 -3.75
CA PRO A 5 -6.14 -9.74 -3.03
C PRO A 5 -4.96 -10.67 -2.76
N ASP A 6 -5.19 -11.65 -1.90
CA ASP A 6 -4.16 -12.56 -1.40
C ASP A 6 -3.56 -13.43 -2.51
N ASP A 7 -4.30 -13.60 -3.61
CA ASP A 7 -3.86 -14.30 -4.82
C ASP A 7 -3.11 -13.41 -5.83
N TRP A 8 -2.96 -12.11 -5.54
CA TRP A 8 -2.24 -11.11 -6.38
C TRP A 8 -2.81 -10.95 -7.79
N SER A 9 -4.09 -11.27 -8.00
CA SER A 9 -4.69 -11.32 -9.34
C SER A 9 -4.99 -9.94 -9.95
N ALA A 10 -5.76 -9.10 -9.25
CA ALA A 10 -6.17 -7.78 -9.73
C ALA A 10 -6.46 -6.82 -8.57
N PRO A 11 -6.27 -5.49 -8.72
CA PRO A 11 -6.45 -4.54 -7.62
C PRO A 11 -7.78 -4.70 -6.88
N ARG A 12 -7.73 -4.71 -5.54
CA ARG A 12 -8.95 -4.74 -4.72
C ARG A 12 -9.76 -3.48 -4.96
N LYS A 13 -11.08 -3.66 -5.08
CA LYS A 13 -12.05 -2.55 -5.10
C LYS A 13 -12.38 -2.03 -3.69
N SER A 14 -12.31 -2.91 -2.69
CA SER A 14 -12.52 -2.56 -1.28
C SER A 14 -11.25 -1.97 -0.68
N SER A 15 -11.42 -0.91 0.11
CA SER A 15 -10.39 -0.31 0.94
C SER A 15 -10.65 -0.50 2.45
N ILE A 16 -11.54 -1.43 2.80
CA ILE A 16 -11.90 -1.75 4.19
C ILE A 16 -11.18 -3.02 4.62
N PHE A 17 -10.56 -2.97 5.80
CA PHE A 17 -9.76 -4.03 6.40
C PHE A 17 -10.06 -4.15 7.89
N THR A 18 -9.88 -5.35 8.42
CA THR A 18 -9.94 -5.63 9.85
C THR A 18 -8.54 -5.71 10.44
N LEU A 19 -8.38 -5.39 11.73
CA LEU A 19 -7.10 -5.66 12.40
C LEU A 19 -6.77 -7.16 12.33
N GLY A 20 -5.58 -7.49 11.84
CA GLY A 20 -5.18 -8.86 11.52
C GLY A 20 -5.26 -9.20 10.03
N ASP A 21 -5.91 -8.37 9.21
CA ASP A 21 -5.80 -8.47 7.75
C ASP A 21 -4.39 -8.10 7.29
N ILE A 22 -4.08 -8.43 6.03
CA ILE A 22 -2.80 -8.12 5.39
C ILE A 22 -3.05 -7.26 4.15
N PHE A 23 -2.37 -6.12 4.06
CA PHE A 23 -2.27 -5.33 2.83
C PHE A 23 -1.29 -6.01 1.88
N HIS A 24 -1.75 -6.40 0.70
CA HIS A 24 -0.93 -6.99 -0.35
C HIS A 24 -0.60 -5.91 -1.38
N ILE A 25 0.55 -5.27 -1.24
CA ILE A 25 0.86 -4.06 -2.00
C ILE A 25 1.79 -4.39 -3.17
N GLU A 26 1.42 -3.93 -4.36
CA GLU A 26 2.27 -3.93 -5.54
C GLU A 26 2.64 -2.49 -5.92
N ALA A 27 3.94 -2.25 -6.03
CA ALA A 27 4.51 -1.08 -6.69
C ALA A 27 5.01 -1.49 -8.07
N SER A 28 4.73 -0.68 -9.07
CA SER A 28 5.16 -0.91 -10.45
C SER A 28 5.54 0.39 -11.12
N VAL A 29 6.45 0.31 -12.09
CA VAL A 29 6.85 1.42 -12.96
C VAL A 29 6.43 1.09 -14.38
N ASP A 30 5.92 2.09 -15.10
CA ASP A 30 5.68 1.95 -16.53
C ASP A 30 7.01 2.01 -17.27
N THR A 31 7.35 0.95 -17.99
CA THR A 31 8.59 0.82 -18.76
C THR A 31 8.42 1.14 -20.24
N THR A 32 7.22 1.60 -20.65
CA THR A 32 6.93 1.93 -22.04
C THR A 32 7.86 3.06 -22.52
N ASN A 33 8.61 2.80 -23.61
CA ASN A 33 9.62 3.70 -24.17
C ASN A 33 10.87 3.96 -23.30
N HIS A 34 11.10 3.12 -22.29
CA HIS A 34 12.32 3.15 -21.48
C HIS A 34 13.18 1.91 -21.74
N VAL A 35 14.47 1.98 -21.39
CA VAL A 35 15.31 0.78 -21.29
C VAL A 35 14.71 -0.16 -20.23
N PRO A 36 15.02 -1.47 -20.22
CA PRO A 36 14.53 -2.36 -19.16
C PRO A 36 14.87 -1.79 -17.77
N MET A 37 13.84 -1.49 -16.98
CA MET A 37 13.98 -0.89 -15.66
C MET A 37 13.63 -1.88 -14.57
N MET A 38 14.30 -1.73 -13.43
CA MET A 38 14.00 -2.39 -12.18
C MET A 38 13.48 -1.39 -11.15
N ILE A 39 12.39 -1.74 -10.48
CA ILE A 39 11.81 -0.90 -9.41
C ILE A 39 12.34 -1.27 -8.02
N PHE A 40 12.56 -0.24 -7.22
CA PHE A 40 12.85 -0.27 -5.78
C PHE A 40 11.88 0.64 -5.01
N VAL A 41 11.69 0.35 -3.73
CA VAL A 41 10.90 1.19 -2.80
C VAL A 41 11.85 1.70 -1.74
N ASP A 42 12.20 2.98 -1.80
CA ASP A 42 13.22 3.56 -0.91
C ASP A 42 12.70 3.74 0.51
N CYS A 43 11.47 4.25 0.62
CA CYS A 43 10.76 4.40 1.89
C CYS A 43 9.25 4.38 1.70
N CYS A 44 8.52 4.04 2.76
CA CYS A 44 7.07 4.12 2.87
C CYS A 44 6.69 4.63 4.26
N VAL A 45 5.83 5.62 4.31
CA VAL A 45 5.34 6.22 5.56
C VAL A 45 3.82 6.16 5.59
N ALA A 46 3.29 5.67 6.71
CA ALA A 46 1.86 5.75 6.99
C ALA A 46 1.54 6.99 7.82
N THR A 47 0.40 7.61 7.50
CA THR A 47 -0.13 8.81 8.15
C THR A 47 -1.66 8.77 8.18
N LEU A 48 -2.29 9.67 8.96
CA LEU A 48 -3.76 9.82 9.03
C LEU A 48 -4.34 10.72 7.93
N SER A 49 -3.50 11.24 7.02
CA SER A 49 -3.88 12.15 5.94
C SER A 49 -3.08 11.85 4.67
N PRO A 50 -3.47 12.32 3.47
CA PRO A 50 -2.65 12.16 2.27
C PRO A 50 -1.26 12.81 2.35
N ASP A 51 -1.08 13.81 3.22
CA ASP A 51 0.24 14.43 3.45
C ASP A 51 1.17 13.51 4.23
N ALA A 52 2.20 12.99 3.55
CA ALA A 52 3.21 12.09 4.11
C ALA A 52 4.09 12.73 5.20
N THR A 53 4.05 14.06 5.34
CA THR A 53 4.81 14.80 6.37
C THR A 53 3.99 15.08 7.62
N SER A 54 2.70 14.71 7.62
CA SER A 54 1.81 14.96 8.75
C SER A 54 2.10 14.04 9.94
N SER A 55 1.53 14.39 11.10
CA SER A 55 1.61 13.60 12.32
C SER A 55 0.22 13.06 12.70
N PRO A 56 0.14 11.82 13.24
CA PRO A 56 1.23 10.89 13.51
C PRO A 56 1.79 10.24 12.24
N ARG A 57 3.05 9.78 12.31
CA ARG A 57 3.74 9.09 11.23
C ARG A 57 4.30 7.75 11.68
N TYR A 58 4.25 6.74 10.81
CA TYR A 58 4.82 5.42 11.04
C TYR A 58 5.65 4.98 9.83
N GLU A 59 6.92 4.69 10.05
CA GLU A 59 7.87 4.32 8.99
C GLU A 59 7.80 2.80 8.75
N ILE A 60 7.22 2.41 7.62
CA ILE A 60 7.02 0.99 7.26
C ILE A 60 8.26 0.45 6.53
N ILE A 61 8.73 1.20 5.53
CA ILE A 61 9.97 0.95 4.81
C ILE A 61 10.84 2.19 4.96
N ALA A 62 12.12 2.00 5.27
CA ALA A 62 13.08 3.09 5.34
C ALA A 62 14.48 2.62 4.93
N GLN A 63 15.47 3.52 4.99
CA GLN A 63 16.88 3.23 4.68
C GLN A 63 17.08 2.53 3.32
N ASN A 64 16.40 3.00 2.27
CA ASN A 64 16.52 2.48 0.91
C ASN A 64 16.13 1.00 0.82
N GLY A 65 14.92 0.66 1.27
CA GLY A 65 14.33 -0.67 1.09
C GLY A 65 14.45 -1.64 2.27
N CYS A 66 14.71 -1.17 3.49
CA CYS A 66 14.57 -1.97 4.71
C CYS A 66 13.11 -1.95 5.19
N LEU A 67 12.40 -3.09 5.13
CA LEU A 67 11.03 -3.21 5.62
C LEU A 67 11.02 -3.35 7.15
N LEU A 68 10.98 -2.21 7.85
CA LEU A 68 11.08 -2.12 9.30
C LEU A 68 9.88 -2.71 10.02
N ASP A 69 8.69 -2.64 9.41
CA ASP A 69 7.46 -3.18 10.01
C ASP A 69 7.58 -4.68 10.32
N GLY A 70 8.19 -5.48 9.43
CA GLY A 70 8.39 -6.91 9.65
C GLY A 70 9.30 -7.28 10.82
N LYS A 71 10.04 -6.31 11.39
CA LYS A 71 10.85 -6.50 12.59
C LYS A 71 10.02 -6.37 13.88
N GLN A 72 8.84 -5.76 13.83
CA GLN A 72 7.94 -5.67 15.00
C GLN A 72 7.53 -7.06 15.45
N GLU A 73 7.35 -7.27 16.76
CA GLU A 73 7.12 -8.59 17.36
C GLU A 73 5.87 -9.29 16.81
N ASP A 74 4.82 -8.53 16.53
CA ASP A 74 3.50 -8.97 16.06
C ASP A 74 3.29 -8.89 14.54
N SER A 75 4.29 -8.41 13.78
CA SER A 75 4.17 -8.22 12.32
C SER A 75 4.72 -9.37 11.47
N SER A 76 4.00 -9.76 10.42
CA SER A 76 4.43 -10.74 9.41
C SER A 76 4.88 -10.10 8.09
N SER A 77 5.00 -8.77 8.06
CA SER A 77 5.28 -7.98 6.86
C SER A 77 6.61 -8.33 6.20
N ALA A 78 6.60 -8.57 4.89
CA ALA A 78 7.79 -8.93 4.14
C ALA A 78 7.66 -8.58 2.65
N PHE A 79 8.79 -8.36 1.98
CA PHE A 79 8.83 -8.45 0.52
C PHE A 79 8.53 -9.87 0.06
N ARG A 80 7.69 -9.98 -0.98
CA ARG A 80 7.32 -11.27 -1.57
C ARG A 80 8.44 -11.76 -2.48
N SER A 81 8.93 -12.97 -2.21
CA SER A 81 9.90 -13.69 -3.05
C SER A 81 9.23 -14.86 -3.78
N PRO A 82 9.57 -15.13 -5.05
CA PRO A 82 10.42 -14.31 -5.92
C PRO A 82 9.70 -13.06 -6.45
N LYS A 83 10.46 -12.12 -7.00
CA LYS A 83 9.91 -10.95 -7.70
C LYS A 83 9.15 -11.40 -8.97
N PRO A 84 7.92 -10.90 -9.25
CA PRO A 84 7.18 -11.32 -10.44
C PRO A 84 7.87 -10.91 -11.75
N THR A 85 8.28 -9.64 -11.83
CA THR A 85 9.03 -9.04 -12.95
C THR A 85 9.93 -7.91 -12.42
N PRO A 86 11.03 -7.54 -13.11
CA PRO A 86 11.95 -6.50 -12.63
C PRO A 86 11.28 -5.15 -12.31
N ASP A 87 10.26 -4.78 -13.07
CA ASP A 87 9.47 -3.55 -12.97
C ASP A 87 8.35 -3.60 -11.92
N ARG A 88 8.16 -4.72 -11.22
CA ARG A 88 7.13 -4.90 -10.18
C ARG A 88 7.71 -5.41 -8.87
N LEU A 89 7.44 -4.71 -7.79
CA LEU A 89 7.83 -5.12 -6.44
C LEU A 89 6.58 -5.31 -5.58
N GLN A 90 6.49 -6.48 -4.95
CA GLN A 90 5.37 -6.89 -4.14
C GLN A 90 5.80 -7.09 -2.69
N PHE A 91 5.00 -6.62 -1.75
CA PHE A 91 5.25 -6.77 -0.32
C PHE A 91 3.95 -6.76 0.46
N THR A 92 3.98 -7.40 1.63
CA THR A 92 2.87 -7.44 2.57
C THR A 92 3.10 -6.48 3.73
N ILE A 93 2.03 -5.87 4.21
CA ILE A 93 2.01 -5.08 5.44
C ILE A 93 0.82 -5.52 6.28
N ASP A 94 1.03 -5.93 7.53
CA ASP A 94 -0.06 -6.26 8.44
C ASP A 94 -0.92 -5.02 8.74
N ALA A 95 -2.24 -5.16 8.73
CA ALA A 95 -3.16 -4.05 8.94
C ALA A 95 -3.06 -3.52 10.36
N PHE A 96 -2.79 -2.23 10.50
CA PHE A 96 -2.62 -1.56 11.79
C PHE A 96 -3.43 -0.26 11.88
N ARG A 97 -3.50 0.29 13.09
CA ARG A 97 -4.10 1.60 13.38
C ARG A 97 -3.17 2.43 14.26
N PHE A 98 -3.30 3.75 14.18
CA PHE A 98 -2.62 4.63 15.13
C PHE A 98 -3.34 4.59 16.50
N VAL A 99 -2.57 4.32 17.56
CA VAL A 99 -3.07 4.36 18.93
C VAL A 99 -3.41 5.81 19.32
N GLY A 100 -4.53 6.01 20.03
CA GLY A 100 -4.96 7.33 20.50
C GLY A 100 -5.60 8.21 19.42
N SER A 101 -5.93 7.63 18.25
CA SER A 101 -6.68 8.29 17.18
C SER A 101 -8.04 7.63 17.01
N ASP A 102 -9.11 8.42 16.97
CA ASP A 102 -10.45 7.94 16.59
C ASP A 102 -10.58 7.74 15.07
N ASN A 103 -9.60 8.22 14.29
CA ASN A 103 -9.56 8.01 12.86
C ASN A 103 -9.01 6.61 12.53
N SER A 104 -9.87 5.79 11.95
CA SER A 104 -9.56 4.45 11.42
C SER A 104 -8.96 4.46 10.00
N MET A 105 -8.85 5.63 9.37
CA MET A 105 -8.30 5.74 8.02
C MET A 105 -6.80 6.02 8.06
N ILE A 106 -6.06 5.26 7.25
CA ILE A 106 -4.63 5.45 7.04
C ILE A 106 -4.33 5.69 5.55
N TYR A 107 -3.23 6.39 5.30
CA TYR A 107 -2.64 6.60 3.98
C TYR A 107 -1.21 6.13 4.02
N ILE A 108 -0.80 5.31 3.04
CA ILE A 108 0.58 4.83 2.89
C ILE A 108 1.19 5.53 1.69
N THR A 109 2.22 6.32 1.93
CA THR A 109 2.91 7.07 0.87
C THR A 109 4.35 6.58 0.75
N CYS A 110 4.73 6.16 -0.45
CA CYS A 110 6.02 5.55 -0.73
C CYS A 110 6.81 6.36 -1.74
N ASN A 111 8.14 6.44 -1.55
CA ASN A 111 9.07 6.92 -2.56
C ASN A 111 9.55 5.72 -3.39
N LEU A 112 9.08 5.66 -4.64
CA LEU A 112 9.44 4.65 -5.62
C LEU A 112 10.63 5.14 -6.42
N ARG A 113 11.55 4.23 -6.74
CA ARG A 113 12.68 4.52 -7.62
C ARG A 113 12.81 3.48 -8.71
N ALA A 114 13.07 3.94 -9.92
CA ALA A 114 13.42 3.08 -11.05
C ALA A 114 14.89 3.26 -11.41
N VAL A 115 15.57 2.15 -11.70
CA VAL A 115 16.96 2.11 -12.19
C VAL A 115 17.06 1.14 -13.36
N ALA A 116 18.12 1.18 -14.15
CA ALA A 116 18.36 0.19 -15.20
C ALA A 116 18.43 -1.23 -14.62
N GLU A 117 17.84 -2.22 -15.29
CA GLU A 117 17.82 -3.62 -14.83
C GLU A 117 19.23 -4.22 -14.65
N SER A 118 20.23 -3.70 -15.37
CA SER A 118 21.63 -4.09 -15.22
C SER A 118 22.28 -3.63 -13.91
N GLN A 119 21.59 -2.82 -13.10
CA GLN A 119 22.09 -2.36 -11.80
C GLN A 119 22.29 -3.55 -10.86
N VAL A 120 23.50 -3.69 -10.33
CA VAL A 120 23.82 -4.73 -9.34
C VAL A 120 23.20 -4.35 -7.99
N PRO A 121 22.51 -5.28 -7.30
CA PRO A 121 22.01 -5.03 -5.95
C PRO A 121 23.11 -4.59 -4.99
N ASP A 122 22.85 -3.50 -4.26
CA ASP A 122 23.81 -2.86 -3.35
C ASP A 122 23.07 -2.26 -2.14
N PRO A 123 23.77 -1.68 -1.14
CA PRO A 123 23.12 -1.08 0.02
C PRO A 123 22.13 0.05 -0.27
N MET A 124 22.13 0.65 -1.46
CA MET A 124 21.15 1.65 -1.92
C MET A 124 20.08 1.04 -2.82
N ASN A 125 20.35 -0.07 -3.51
CA ASN A 125 19.49 -0.76 -4.46
C ASN A 125 19.13 -2.15 -3.92
N LYS A 126 18.19 -2.19 -2.97
CA LYS A 126 17.79 -3.43 -2.28
C LYS A 126 16.32 -3.42 -1.85
N ALA A 127 15.84 -4.61 -1.55
CA ALA A 127 14.58 -4.85 -0.85
C ALA A 127 14.87 -5.90 0.22
N CYS A 128 14.80 -5.52 1.50
CA CYS A 128 15.22 -6.33 2.62
C CYS A 128 14.05 -6.62 3.56
N SER A 129 13.84 -7.90 3.86
CA SER A 129 12.86 -8.37 4.85
C SER A 129 13.58 -8.86 6.09
N PHE A 130 12.99 -8.67 7.26
CA PHE A 130 13.51 -9.26 8.49
C PHE A 130 12.91 -10.66 8.70
N SER A 131 13.77 -11.66 8.86
CA SER A 131 13.34 -13.03 9.16
C SER A 131 13.40 -13.28 10.65
N LYS A 132 12.23 -13.41 11.30
CA LYS A 132 12.14 -13.71 12.74
C LYS A 132 12.70 -15.09 13.10
N SER A 133 12.60 -16.07 12.20
CA SER A 133 13.08 -17.43 12.44
C SER A 133 14.60 -17.52 12.51
N THR A 134 15.31 -16.67 11.75
CA THR A 134 16.77 -16.60 11.73
C THR A 134 17.33 -15.39 12.46
N ASN A 135 16.46 -14.46 12.88
CA ASN A 135 16.81 -13.17 13.49
C ASN A 135 17.79 -12.35 12.62
N LEU A 136 17.61 -12.40 11.29
CA LEU A 136 18.51 -11.80 10.30
C LEU A 136 17.72 -11.10 9.20
N TRP A 137 18.33 -10.06 8.63
CA TRP A 137 17.85 -9.42 7.41
C TRP A 137 18.20 -10.26 6.18
N THR A 138 17.25 -10.44 5.29
CA THR A 138 17.41 -11.15 4.01
C THR A 138 17.10 -10.21 2.85
N ALA A 139 17.96 -10.25 1.83
CA ALA A 139 17.71 -9.54 0.59
C ALA A 139 16.73 -10.34 -0.27
N LEU A 140 15.80 -9.66 -0.93
CA LEU A 140 14.92 -10.25 -1.93
C LEU A 140 15.75 -10.81 -3.10
N GLU A 141 16.76 -10.05 -3.53
CA GLU A 141 17.68 -10.38 -4.61
C GLU A 141 19.11 -9.96 -4.23
N GLY A 142 20.12 -10.70 -4.68
CA GLY A 142 21.53 -10.42 -4.42
C GLY A 142 22.06 -11.00 -3.10
N ASN A 143 23.20 -10.45 -2.66
CA ASN A 143 23.90 -10.92 -1.45
C ASN A 143 23.21 -10.40 -0.18
N SER A 144 22.92 -11.26 0.80
CA SER A 144 22.32 -10.85 2.08
C SER A 144 23.12 -9.79 2.85
N ALA A 145 24.44 -9.69 2.62
CA ALA A 145 25.29 -8.67 3.23
C ALA A 145 24.86 -7.23 2.92
N ILE A 146 24.17 -6.98 1.79
CA ILE A 146 23.67 -5.64 1.45
C ILE A 146 22.61 -5.13 2.44
N CYS A 147 21.94 -6.04 3.15
CA CYS A 147 20.93 -5.71 4.15
C CYS A 147 21.51 -5.54 5.56
N SER A 148 22.81 -5.73 5.78
CA SER A 148 23.44 -5.55 7.10
C SER A 148 23.25 -4.13 7.66
N CYS A 149 23.16 -3.12 6.79
CA CYS A 149 22.91 -1.74 7.17
C CYS A 149 21.48 -1.48 7.70
N CYS A 150 20.53 -2.38 7.44
CA CYS A 150 19.17 -2.28 8.00
C CYS A 150 19.17 -2.47 9.51
N GLU A 151 20.11 -3.24 10.05
CA GLU A 151 20.24 -3.44 11.50
C GLU A 151 20.80 -2.19 12.19
N THR A 152 21.74 -1.50 11.54
CA THR A 152 22.34 -0.27 12.08
C THR A 152 21.48 0.97 11.84
N GLY A 153 20.46 0.87 10.98
CA GLY A 153 19.62 1.99 10.56
C GLY A 153 20.35 3.02 9.68
N ASN A 154 21.53 2.69 9.15
CA ASN A 154 22.32 3.61 8.33
C ASN A 154 22.83 2.93 7.06
N CYS A 155 22.03 3.00 6.00
CA CYS A 155 22.39 2.51 4.66
C CYS A 155 22.99 3.60 3.76
N ALA A 156 23.23 4.81 4.27
CA ALA A 156 23.90 5.84 3.49
C ALA A 156 25.34 5.39 3.20
N THR A 157 25.72 5.36 1.93
CA THR A 157 27.11 5.20 1.55
C THR A 157 27.92 6.33 2.21
N THR A 158 29.06 5.99 2.80
CA THR A 158 30.05 6.93 3.39
C THR A 158 30.61 7.97 2.39
N GLY A 159 29.97 8.17 1.23
CA GLY A 159 30.31 9.14 0.20
C GLY A 159 29.17 10.03 -0.31
N SER A 160 27.93 9.94 0.20
CA SER A 160 26.85 10.86 -0.19
C SER A 160 26.20 11.50 1.05
N SER A 161 26.93 12.45 1.62
CA SER A 161 26.39 13.37 2.62
C SER A 161 25.76 14.57 1.94
N ARG A 162 24.62 15.03 2.48
CA ARG A 162 23.84 16.23 2.13
C ARG A 162 22.84 15.93 0.99
N ILE A 163 21.54 16.20 1.11
CA ILE A 163 20.90 17.43 1.56
C ILE A 163 19.47 17.07 1.99
N PHE A 164 19.05 17.43 3.21
CA PHE A 164 17.76 18.10 3.45
C PHE A 164 17.81 18.71 4.86
N ASN A 165 18.15 19.99 4.93
CA ASN A 165 17.89 20.82 6.09
C ASN A 165 17.50 22.22 5.58
N PRO A 166 16.20 22.55 5.48
CA PRO A 166 15.80 23.84 4.97
C PRO A 166 15.88 24.89 6.09
N ARG A 167 17.00 25.63 6.14
CA ARG A 167 17.06 26.95 6.78
C ARG A 167 17.04 28.01 5.69
N TYR A 168 15.92 28.73 5.56
CA TYR A 168 15.85 29.95 4.76
C TYR A 168 16.44 31.13 5.55
N PRO A 169 17.25 31.96 4.89
CA PRO A 169 16.94 33.38 4.86
C PRO A 169 17.03 33.95 3.43
N GLY A 170 16.10 34.84 3.10
CA GLY A 170 15.92 35.37 1.75
C GLY A 170 16.90 36.46 1.34
N GLN A 171 17.04 36.65 0.03
CA GLN A 171 17.06 37.99 -0.59
C GLN A 171 16.73 37.91 -2.09
N ARG A 172 16.17 39.02 -2.57
CA ARG A 172 15.58 39.26 -3.89
C ARG A 172 16.65 39.39 -4.97
N GLY A 173 16.38 38.83 -6.15
CA GLY A 173 17.12 39.09 -7.38
C GLY A 173 16.31 38.60 -8.59
N VAL A 174 15.76 39.54 -9.35
CA VAL A 174 15.06 39.27 -10.62
C VAL A 174 16.11 38.93 -11.67
N GLY A 175 16.12 37.67 -12.08
CA GLY A 175 16.84 37.17 -13.25
C GLY A 175 16.06 35.98 -13.78
N LYS A 176 15.73 35.98 -15.07
CA LYS A 176 15.03 34.88 -15.75
C LYS A 176 15.80 33.58 -15.47
N ARG A 177 15.20 32.67 -14.70
CA ARG A 177 15.77 31.35 -14.42
C ARG A 177 15.41 30.42 -15.56
N GLU A 178 16.30 30.30 -16.52
CA GLU A 178 16.36 29.08 -17.32
C GLU A 178 17.15 28.05 -16.50
N ALA A 179 16.48 26.96 -16.13
CA ALA A 179 17.12 25.87 -15.42
C ALA A 179 18.01 25.09 -16.40
N PRO A 180 19.29 24.83 -16.08
CA PRO A 180 20.10 23.92 -16.87
C PRO A 180 19.49 22.52 -16.82
N SER A 181 19.23 21.92 -17.98
CA SER A 181 19.05 20.47 -18.11
C SER A 181 20.41 19.81 -17.85
N GLY A 182 20.69 19.53 -16.58
CA GLY A 182 21.83 18.71 -16.18
C GLY A 182 21.74 17.29 -16.77
N PRO A 183 22.85 16.54 -16.81
CA PRO A 183 22.89 15.23 -17.44
C PRO A 183 21.92 14.27 -16.75
N LEU A 184 21.22 13.45 -17.55
CA LEU A 184 20.33 12.38 -17.11
C LEU A 184 21.04 11.51 -16.06
N SER A 185 20.70 11.72 -14.79
CA SER A 185 20.79 10.69 -13.79
C SER A 185 19.66 9.71 -14.14
N ASP A 186 19.99 8.52 -14.66
CA ASP A 186 19.03 7.45 -15.03
C ASP A 186 18.23 6.88 -13.83
N GLN A 187 18.18 7.60 -12.73
CA GLN A 187 17.39 7.29 -11.53
C GLN A 187 16.23 8.28 -11.42
N GLU A 188 15.02 7.76 -11.59
CA GLU A 188 13.79 8.53 -11.41
C GLU A 188 13.17 8.16 -10.06
N HIS A 189 12.90 9.18 -9.23
CA HIS A 189 12.18 9.02 -7.96
C HIS A 189 10.76 9.59 -8.11
N LYS A 190 9.77 8.85 -7.61
CA LYS A 190 8.37 9.25 -7.65
C LYS A 190 7.62 8.83 -6.39
N TRP A 191 6.90 9.77 -5.80
CA TRP A 191 6.03 9.50 -4.67
C TRP A 191 4.69 8.93 -5.14
N ALA A 192 4.24 7.84 -4.50
CA ALA A 192 2.94 7.22 -4.76
C ALA A 192 2.22 6.99 -3.44
N THR A 193 0.92 7.30 -3.40
CA THR A 193 0.09 7.16 -2.20
C THR A 193 -1.00 6.13 -2.42
N LEU A 194 -1.16 5.23 -1.45
CA LEU A 194 -2.23 4.26 -1.34
C LEU A 194 -3.11 4.67 -0.15
N GLY A 195 -4.37 4.99 -0.44
CA GLY A 195 -5.36 5.33 0.58
C GLY A 195 -6.53 6.12 0.00
N PRO A 196 -7.57 6.37 0.81
CA PRO A 196 -7.69 5.97 2.21
C PRO A 196 -7.90 4.45 2.38
N LEU A 197 -7.22 3.85 3.36
CA LEU A 197 -7.44 2.47 3.82
C LEU A 197 -8.14 2.55 5.18
N LEU A 198 -9.36 1.99 5.30
CA LEU A 198 -10.13 1.97 6.52
C LEU A 198 -9.83 0.69 7.30
N VAL A 199 -9.24 0.81 8.49
CA VAL A 199 -8.92 -0.32 9.37
C VAL A 199 -9.84 -0.32 10.58
N ILE A 200 -10.78 -1.27 10.61
CA ILE A 200 -11.78 -1.41 11.68
C ILE A 200 -11.34 -2.48 12.70
N GLY A 201 -11.81 -2.31 13.94
CA GLY A 201 -11.64 -3.34 14.97
C GLY A 201 -12.50 -4.57 14.71
N ALA A 202 -12.16 -5.69 15.38
CA ALA A 202 -12.91 -6.93 15.28
C ALA A 202 -14.39 -6.77 15.66
N GLU A 203 -14.70 -5.98 16.70
CA GLU A 203 -16.08 -5.71 17.15
C GLU A 203 -16.90 -4.92 16.11
N GLN A 204 -16.30 -3.93 15.45
CA GLN A 204 -16.95 -3.17 14.37
C GLN A 204 -17.20 -4.03 13.13
N SER A 205 -16.29 -4.96 12.84
CA SER A 205 -16.41 -5.88 11.71
C SER A 205 -17.61 -6.81 11.87
N GLN A 206 -17.83 -7.32 13.08
CA GLN A 206 -19.00 -8.12 13.42
C GLN A 206 -20.29 -7.30 13.31
N ALA A 207 -20.30 -6.06 13.79
CA ALA A 207 -21.47 -5.19 13.65
C ALA A 207 -21.83 -4.92 12.18
N LEU A 208 -20.84 -4.62 11.34
CA LEU A 208 -21.02 -4.42 9.89
C LEU A 208 -21.60 -5.67 9.21
N ALA A 209 -21.06 -6.85 9.54
CA ALA A 209 -21.56 -8.13 9.02
C ALA A 209 -23.02 -8.37 9.43
N VAL A 210 -23.38 -8.09 10.70
CA VAL A 210 -24.76 -8.21 11.20
C VAL A 210 -25.71 -7.25 10.48
N THR A 211 -25.31 -5.98 10.25
CA THR A 211 -26.14 -5.03 9.46
C THR A 211 -26.29 -5.42 7.99
N GLN A 212 -25.26 -6.02 7.38
CA GLN A 212 -25.34 -6.47 6.00
C GLN A 212 -26.27 -7.69 5.88
N GLU A 213 -26.28 -8.57 6.89
CA GLU A 213 -27.21 -9.68 6.97
C GLU A 213 -28.65 -9.19 7.22
N SER A 214 -28.86 -8.22 8.10
CA SER A 214 -30.19 -7.68 8.39
C SER A 214 -30.85 -6.99 7.18
N THR A 215 -30.08 -6.22 6.41
CA THR A 215 -30.60 -5.57 5.18
C THR A 215 -30.94 -6.57 4.09
N ASN A 216 -30.18 -7.66 3.97
CA ASN A 216 -30.47 -8.76 3.05
C ASN A 216 -31.79 -9.46 3.44
N VAL A 217 -31.99 -9.75 4.74
CA VAL A 217 -33.23 -10.34 5.27
C VAL A 217 -34.45 -9.43 5.02
N GLU A 218 -34.35 -8.13 5.32
CA GLU A 218 -35.46 -7.18 5.05
C GLU A 218 -35.85 -7.14 3.56
N LEU A 219 -34.87 -7.16 2.66
CA LEU A 219 -35.11 -7.16 1.22
C LEU A 219 -35.88 -8.40 0.75
N TRP A 220 -35.52 -9.59 1.23
CA TRP A 220 -36.24 -10.84 0.90
C TRP A 220 -37.66 -10.86 1.45
N VAL A 221 -37.89 -10.31 2.64
CA VAL A 221 -39.25 -10.18 3.20
C VAL A 221 -40.12 -9.28 2.32
N LEU A 222 -39.59 -8.15 1.83
CA LEU A 222 -40.34 -7.28 0.92
C LEU A 222 -40.62 -7.92 -0.44
N VAL A 223 -39.65 -8.65 -0.99
CA VAL A 223 -39.81 -9.38 -2.27
C VAL A 223 -40.86 -10.47 -2.14
N THR A 224 -40.84 -11.26 -1.06
CA THR A 224 -41.81 -12.35 -0.85
C THR A 224 -43.22 -11.82 -0.65
N LEU A 225 -43.41 -10.75 0.14
CA LEU A 225 -44.71 -10.08 0.29
C LEU A 225 -45.21 -9.51 -1.04
N GLY A 226 -44.32 -8.91 -1.83
CA GLY A 226 -44.63 -8.41 -3.17
C GLY A 226 -45.13 -9.53 -4.10
N ILE A 227 -44.41 -10.64 -4.19
CA ILE A 227 -44.79 -11.80 -5.01
C ILE A 227 -46.13 -12.37 -4.58
N LEU A 228 -46.38 -12.49 -3.27
CA LEU A 228 -47.65 -12.98 -2.72
C LEU A 228 -48.81 -12.08 -3.13
N SER A 229 -48.62 -10.76 -3.05
CA SER A 229 -49.66 -9.79 -3.42
C SER A 229 -50.03 -9.89 -4.90
N VAL A 230 -49.03 -10.01 -5.79
CA VAL A 230 -49.24 -10.17 -7.23
C VAL A 230 -49.94 -11.49 -7.53
N ALA A 231 -49.54 -12.59 -6.87
CA ALA A 231 -50.19 -13.89 -7.04
C ALA A 231 -51.68 -13.83 -6.67
N VAL A 232 -52.03 -13.16 -5.56
CA VAL A 232 -53.42 -12.98 -5.13
C VAL A 232 -54.21 -12.16 -6.16
N ILE A 233 -53.63 -11.10 -6.72
CA ILE A 233 -54.29 -10.27 -7.74
C ILE A 233 -54.51 -11.07 -9.03
N VAL A 234 -53.52 -11.84 -9.49
CA VAL A 234 -53.62 -12.66 -10.70
C VAL A 234 -54.68 -13.75 -10.53
N VAL A 235 -54.67 -14.46 -9.39
CA VAL A 235 -55.68 -15.48 -9.09
C VAL A 235 -57.07 -14.84 -9.01
N GLY A 236 -57.20 -13.70 -8.35
CA GLY A 236 -58.47 -12.95 -8.28
C GLY A 236 -58.99 -12.53 -9.66
N ALA A 237 -58.12 -12.02 -10.53
CA ALA A 237 -58.47 -11.64 -11.89
C ALA A 237 -58.87 -12.85 -12.76
N LEU A 238 -58.16 -13.98 -12.62
CA LEU A 238 -58.49 -15.23 -13.32
C LEU A 238 -59.86 -15.77 -12.88
N VAL A 239 -60.13 -15.80 -11.57
CA VAL A 239 -61.42 -16.24 -11.03
C VAL A 239 -62.55 -15.32 -11.52
N ALA A 240 -62.33 -14.00 -11.52
CA ALA A 240 -63.30 -13.04 -12.03
C ALA A 240 -63.56 -13.20 -13.54
N PHE A 241 -62.54 -13.58 -14.33
CA PHE A 241 -62.68 -13.85 -15.76
C PHE A 241 -63.46 -15.13 -16.06
N ILE A 242 -63.25 -16.20 -15.27
CA ILE A 242 -63.95 -17.48 -15.43
C ILE A 242 -65.45 -17.38 -15.06
N MET A 243 -65.82 -16.47 -14.16
CA MET A 243 -67.21 -16.29 -13.72
C MET A 243 -68.02 -15.30 -14.59
N LYS A 244 -67.44 -14.77 -15.66
CA LYS A 244 -68.10 -13.84 -16.61
C LYS A 244 -68.59 -14.59 -17.84
#